data_AF-A0A8C1GWV5-F1
#
_entry.id   AF-A0A8C1GWV5-F1
#
_cell.length_a   1.000
_cell.length_b   1.000
_cell.length_c   1.000
_cell.angle_alpha   90.00
_cell.angle_beta   90.00
_cell.angle_gamma   90.00
#
_symmetry.space_group_name_H-M   'P 1'
#
loop_
_entity.id
_entity.type
_entity.pdbx_description
1 polymer ?
#
loop_
_entity_poly.entity_id
_entity_poly.type
_entity_poly.pdbx_seq_one_letter_code
_entity_poly.pdbx_strand_id
1 'polypeptide(L)'
;VVCQLHSRETIASLVVFIDGWMCHQSSLYFFSSEMKNWTESRRYCRERGASDHHQQQRGRSEFMGLVSVWIGLSDSDEEGRWKWVDGSTLTSGFWTSGEPNSYMGLEEDCVVASYGWNDCPCNEAFRWICEKTIF
;
A
#
# COMPACT_ATOMS: atom_id res chain seq x y z
N VAL A 1 -14.94 -13.19 -13.27
CA VAL A 1 -13.53 -13.35 -13.70
C VAL A 1 -12.72 -13.61 -12.43
N VAL A 2 -12.65 -14.88 -12.04
CA VAL A 2 -11.83 -15.33 -10.92
C VAL A 2 -10.39 -15.36 -11.45
N CYS A 3 -9.38 -14.85 -10.72
CA CYS A 3 -7.98 -15.13 -11.06
C CYS A 3 -7.73 -16.63 -10.81
N GLN A 4 -8.19 -17.48 -11.72
CA GLN A 4 -7.92 -18.91 -11.76
C GLN A 4 -7.12 -19.22 -13.02
N LEU A 5 -5.88 -19.65 -12.78
CA LEU A 5 -4.98 -20.22 -13.76
C LEU A 5 -5.62 -21.48 -14.38
N HIS A 6 -5.86 -21.47 -15.70
CA HIS A 6 -6.12 -22.71 -16.42
C HIS A 6 -4.81 -23.47 -16.62
N SER A 7 -4.75 -24.62 -15.94
CA SER A 7 -3.98 -25.85 -16.19
C SER A 7 -2.81 -25.84 -17.17
N ARG A 8 -1.64 -26.21 -16.59
CA ARG A 8 -0.55 -27.06 -17.12
C ARG A 8 -0.06 -26.81 -18.56
N GLU A 9 1.24 -26.53 -18.59
CA GLU A 9 2.18 -26.54 -19.72
C GLU A 9 2.46 -25.18 -20.36
N THR A 10 3.61 -24.64 -19.95
CA THR A 10 4.49 -23.73 -20.68
C THR A 10 3.95 -22.33 -20.99
N ILE A 11 4.33 -21.35 -20.17
CA ILE A 11 5.03 -20.10 -20.52
C ILE A 11 5.02 -19.21 -19.27
N ALA A 12 6.21 -18.76 -18.87
CA ALA A 12 6.37 -17.67 -17.90
C ALA A 12 5.58 -16.45 -18.41
N SER A 13 4.48 -16.09 -17.74
CA SER A 13 3.66 -14.96 -18.17
C SER A 13 3.12 -14.22 -16.95
N LEU A 14 3.76 -13.11 -16.61
CA LEU A 14 3.15 -12.01 -15.88
C LEU A 14 1.85 -11.65 -16.62
N VAL A 15 0.71 -12.01 -16.04
CA VAL A 15 -0.62 -11.66 -16.55
C VAL A 15 -0.87 -10.19 -16.19
N VAL A 16 -0.31 -9.27 -16.98
CA VAL A 16 -0.70 -7.85 -17.04
C VAL A 16 -2.02 -7.79 -17.80
N PHE A 17 -3.13 -7.66 -17.10
CA PHE A 17 -4.43 -7.52 -17.72
C PHE A 17 -5.10 -6.29 -17.12
N ILE A 18 -5.63 -5.45 -18.01
CA ILE A 18 -6.31 -4.14 -17.84
C ILE A 18 -5.46 -2.95 -17.36
N ASP A 19 -5.26 -1.95 -18.23
CA ASP A 19 -4.81 -0.56 -17.93
C ASP A 19 -3.69 -0.36 -16.89
N GLY A 20 -2.66 -1.22 -16.90
CA GLY A 20 -1.51 -1.10 -15.99
C GLY A 20 -1.72 -1.71 -14.61
N TRP A 21 -2.77 -2.52 -14.41
CA TRP A 21 -2.98 -3.32 -13.22
C TRP A 21 -2.35 -4.71 -13.37
N MET A 22 -1.81 -5.22 -12.26
CA MET A 22 -1.28 -6.58 -12.15
C MET A 22 -2.21 -7.42 -11.27
N CYS A 23 -2.68 -8.58 -11.76
CA CYS A 23 -3.36 -9.53 -10.86
C CYS A 23 -2.30 -10.32 -10.07
N HIS A 24 -2.48 -10.37 -8.75
CA HIS A 24 -1.75 -11.28 -7.89
C HIS A 24 -2.70 -11.85 -6.84
N GLN A 25 -2.72 -13.18 -6.72
CA GLN A 25 -3.67 -13.90 -5.88
C GLN A 25 -5.13 -13.49 -6.18
N SER A 26 -5.80 -12.84 -5.22
CA SER A 26 -7.21 -12.47 -5.25
C SER A 26 -7.45 -10.96 -5.39
N SER A 27 -6.42 -10.21 -5.78
CA SER A 27 -6.43 -8.75 -5.88
C SER A 27 -5.78 -8.26 -7.17
N LEU A 28 -6.21 -7.08 -7.64
CA LEU A 28 -5.53 -6.29 -8.67
C LEU A 28 -4.72 -5.20 -8.00
N TYR A 29 -3.49 -5.00 -8.47
CA TYR A 29 -2.57 -3.98 -7.96
C TYR A 29 -2.14 -3.01 -9.04
N PHE A 30 -2.19 -1.71 -8.74
CA PHE A 30 -1.63 -0.65 -9.58
C PHE A 30 -0.48 0.02 -8.86
N PHE A 31 0.66 0.14 -9.54
CA PHE A 31 1.88 0.75 -9.00
C PHE A 31 2.12 2.08 -9.69
N SER A 32 2.14 3.16 -8.92
CA SER A 32 2.34 4.48 -9.51
C SER A 32 3.77 4.68 -10.02
N SER A 33 3.89 5.31 -11.18
CA SER A 33 5.17 5.89 -11.65
C SER A 33 5.40 7.28 -11.07
N GLU A 34 4.32 8.04 -10.88
CA GLU A 34 4.29 9.37 -10.27
C GLU A 34 4.39 9.32 -8.74
N MET A 35 4.72 10.47 -8.14
CA MET A 35 4.68 10.70 -6.70
C MET A 35 3.55 11.67 -6.35
N LYS A 36 2.86 11.42 -5.24
CA LYS A 36 1.77 12.26 -4.70
C LYS A 36 1.82 12.24 -3.18
N ASN A 37 1.16 13.22 -2.56
CA ASN A 37 0.91 13.15 -1.13
C ASN A 37 -0.08 12.05 -0.77
N TRP A 38 -0.18 11.71 0.51
CA TRP A 38 -1.00 10.59 0.95
C TRP A 38 -2.47 10.80 0.58
N THR A 39 -3.04 11.97 0.82
CA THR A 39 -4.44 12.25 0.49
C THR A 39 -4.73 12.14 -1.02
N GLU A 40 -3.81 12.60 -1.86
CA GLU A 40 -3.93 12.55 -3.31
C GLU A 40 -3.77 11.13 -3.88
N SER A 41 -2.84 10.34 -3.34
CA SER A 41 -2.67 8.93 -3.74
C SER A 41 -3.93 8.12 -3.38
N ARG A 42 -4.47 8.34 -2.18
CA ARG A 42 -5.76 7.78 -1.75
C ARG A 42 -6.91 8.13 -2.69
N ARG A 43 -7.02 9.42 -3.03
CA ARG A 43 -8.05 9.89 -3.98
C ARG A 43 -7.91 9.20 -5.33
N TYR A 44 -6.68 9.05 -5.82
CA TYR A 44 -6.41 8.37 -7.09
C TYR A 44 -6.93 6.93 -7.12
N CYS A 45 -6.71 6.17 -6.04
CA CYS A 45 -7.19 4.79 -5.93
C CYS A 45 -8.72 4.74 -5.84
N ARG A 46 -9.32 5.58 -5.00
CA ARG A 46 -10.78 5.65 -4.81
C ARG A 46 -11.53 5.98 -6.10
N GLU A 47 -11.03 6.94 -6.89
CA GLU A 47 -11.61 7.32 -8.18
C GLU A 47 -11.62 6.18 -9.21
N ARG A 48 -10.81 5.13 -9.00
CA ARG A 48 -10.74 3.92 -9.83
C ARG A 48 -11.47 2.73 -9.23
N GLY A 49 -12.22 2.95 -8.14
CA GLY A 49 -12.92 1.88 -7.41
C GLY A 49 -11.95 0.88 -6.78
N ALA A 50 -10.80 1.37 -6.31
CA ALA A 50 -9.79 0.63 -5.57
C ALA A 50 -9.53 1.30 -4.21
N SER A 51 -8.89 0.59 -3.30
CA SER A 51 -8.39 1.11 -2.03
C SER A 51 -6.88 1.27 -2.08
N ASP A 52 -6.33 1.93 -1.08
CA ASP A 52 -4.89 1.89 -0.81
C ASP A 52 -4.48 0.49 -0.38
N HIS A 53 -3.23 0.11 -0.67
CA HIS A 53 -2.76 -1.22 -0.35
C HIS A 53 -2.78 -1.48 1.17
N HIS A 54 -3.44 -2.58 1.56
CA HIS A 54 -3.40 -3.12 2.91
C HIS A 54 -2.26 -4.12 3.03
N GLN A 55 -1.13 -3.68 3.57
CA GLN A 55 -0.03 -4.59 3.84
C GLN A 55 -0.29 -5.34 5.17
N GLN A 56 -1.14 -6.37 5.13
CA GLN A 56 -1.45 -7.15 6.34
C GLN A 56 -0.37 -8.19 6.71
N GLN A 57 0.40 -8.67 5.73
CA GLN A 57 1.41 -9.70 6.00
C GLN A 57 2.74 -9.08 6.47
N ARG A 58 3.29 -9.63 7.55
CA ARG A 58 4.66 -9.34 7.99
C ARG A 58 5.62 -9.81 6.92
N GLY A 59 6.25 -8.87 6.22
CA GLY A 59 7.23 -9.17 5.21
C GLY A 59 7.25 -8.14 4.11
N ARG A 60 8.39 -8.08 3.44
CA ARG A 60 8.58 -7.33 2.20
C ARG A 60 7.50 -7.76 1.22
N SER A 61 6.63 -6.84 0.80
CA SER A 61 5.85 -7.08 -0.40
C SER A 61 6.84 -7.34 -1.53
N GLU A 62 6.75 -8.50 -2.19
CA GLU A 62 7.66 -8.87 -3.29
C GLU A 62 7.75 -7.78 -4.36
N PHE A 63 6.72 -6.93 -4.42
CA PHE A 63 6.59 -5.81 -5.34
C PHE A 63 7.30 -4.52 -4.90
N MET A 64 7.67 -4.37 -3.63
CA MET A 64 8.07 -3.07 -3.06
C MET A 64 9.58 -2.77 -3.01
N GLY A 65 10.43 -3.64 -3.57
CA GLY A 65 11.78 -3.27 -4.00
C GLY A 65 12.63 -2.45 -3.00
N LEU A 66 13.22 -1.35 -3.49
CA LEU A 66 13.97 -0.31 -2.76
C LEU A 66 13.15 0.99 -2.63
N VAL A 67 11.89 0.98 -3.02
CA VAL A 67 11.10 2.19 -3.24
C VAL A 67 10.09 2.34 -2.10
N SER A 68 10.13 3.47 -1.42
CA SER A 68 9.12 3.83 -0.43
C SER A 68 7.80 4.14 -1.12
N VAL A 69 6.74 3.47 -0.68
CA VAL A 69 5.39 3.67 -1.20
C VAL A 69 4.43 3.96 -0.06
N TRP A 70 3.46 4.84 -0.31
CA TRP A 70 2.33 5.03 0.59
C TRP A 70 1.53 3.73 0.75
N ILE A 71 1.19 3.42 2.00
CA ILE A 71 0.20 2.40 2.35
C ILE A 71 -1.02 3.03 3.01
N GLY A 72 -2.12 2.28 3.03
CA GLY A 72 -3.37 2.73 3.60
C GLY A 72 -3.42 2.72 5.13
N LEU A 73 -2.38 3.18 5.83
CA LEU A 73 -2.29 3.22 7.28
C LEU A 73 -2.05 4.65 7.76
N SER A 74 -2.84 5.13 8.72
CA SER A 74 -2.70 6.45 9.33
C SER A 74 -3.21 6.48 10.77
N ASP A 75 -2.74 7.39 11.59
CA ASP A 75 -3.27 7.68 12.93
C ASP A 75 -3.80 9.12 13.09
N SER A 76 -3.96 9.86 11.98
CA SER A 76 -4.54 11.23 11.94
C SER A 76 -5.90 11.42 12.64
N ASP A 77 -6.66 10.36 12.90
CA ASP A 77 -7.88 10.42 13.70
C ASP A 77 -7.58 10.57 15.20
N GLU A 78 -6.54 9.90 15.68
CA GLU A 78 -6.10 9.86 17.07
C GLU A 78 -4.65 9.38 17.15
N GLU A 79 -3.74 10.31 17.48
CA GLU A 79 -2.31 10.09 17.64
C GLU A 79 -1.97 8.80 18.41
N GLY A 80 -1.10 7.96 17.84
CA GLY A 80 -0.69 6.69 18.41
C GLY A 80 -1.69 5.54 18.19
N ARG A 81 -2.86 5.79 17.58
CA ARG A 81 -3.85 4.77 17.22
C ARG A 81 -3.99 4.61 15.71
N TRP A 82 -3.09 3.82 15.14
CA TRP A 82 -3.05 3.47 13.73
C TRP A 82 -4.28 2.71 13.24
N LYS A 83 -4.91 3.23 12.18
CA LYS A 83 -6.04 2.62 11.48
C LYS A 83 -5.78 2.46 10.00
N TRP A 84 -6.23 1.33 9.47
CA TRP A 84 -6.27 1.10 8.04
C TRP A 84 -7.37 1.92 7.38
N VAL A 85 -7.27 2.09 6.07
CA VAL A 85 -8.24 2.85 5.29
C VAL A 85 -9.64 2.24 5.22
N ASP A 86 -9.80 0.97 5.59
CA ASP A 86 -11.09 0.30 5.81
C ASP A 86 -11.68 0.54 7.22
N GLY A 87 -10.96 1.26 8.08
CA GLY A 87 -11.35 1.56 9.46
C GLY A 87 -10.91 0.50 10.49
N SER A 88 -10.30 -0.61 10.06
CA SER A 88 -9.76 -1.60 10.98
C SER A 88 -8.55 -1.06 11.74
N THR A 89 -8.40 -1.44 13.01
CA THR A 89 -7.27 -1.00 13.84
C THR A 89 -6.05 -1.88 13.58
N LEU A 90 -4.87 -1.27 13.56
CA LEU A 90 -3.62 -2.02 13.46
C LEU A 90 -3.43 -2.90 14.70
N THR A 91 -3.26 -4.20 14.48
CA THR A 91 -2.97 -5.16 15.56
C THR A 91 -1.47 -5.36 15.76
N SER A 92 -0.69 -5.35 14.68
CA SER A 92 0.77 -5.37 14.73
C SER A 92 1.37 -4.77 13.47
N GLY A 93 2.36 -3.92 13.63
CA GLY A 93 3.07 -3.29 12.52
C GLY A 93 4.39 -3.97 12.14
N PHE A 94 4.90 -3.59 10.97
CA PHE A 94 6.22 -3.96 10.46
C PHE A 94 7.17 -2.75 10.46
N TRP A 95 7.15 -2.01 11.56
CA TRP A 95 7.93 -0.80 11.77
C TRP A 95 9.44 -1.05 11.65
N THR A 96 10.13 -0.11 11.01
CA THR A 96 11.60 -0.04 11.07
C THR A 96 12.03 0.20 12.52
N SER A 97 13.21 -0.28 12.90
CA SER A 97 13.71 -0.08 14.26
C SER A 97 13.80 1.41 14.59
N GLY A 98 13.02 1.84 15.59
CA GLY A 98 12.92 3.23 16.01
C GLY A 98 11.62 3.91 15.62
N GLU A 99 10.83 3.32 14.71
CA GLU A 99 9.55 3.85 14.24
C GLU A 99 8.34 3.25 14.98
N PRO A 100 7.18 3.94 15.00
CA PRO A 100 6.99 5.33 14.57
C PRO A 100 7.64 6.30 15.55
N ASN A 101 8.19 7.42 15.06
CA ASN A 101 9.03 8.30 15.87
C ASN A 101 8.62 9.79 15.90
N SER A 102 7.65 10.20 15.08
CA SER A 102 7.20 11.60 14.96
C SER A 102 8.41 12.54 14.85
N TYR A 103 9.22 12.35 13.82
CA TYR A 103 10.59 12.83 13.73
C TYR A 103 10.69 14.33 13.99
N MET A 104 11.56 14.74 14.93
CA MET A 104 11.74 16.13 15.35
C MET A 104 10.46 16.81 15.89
N GLY A 105 9.46 16.04 16.32
CA GLY A 105 8.17 16.57 16.77
C GLY A 105 7.27 17.02 15.61
N LEU A 106 7.50 16.50 14.40
CA LEU A 106 6.60 16.65 13.27
C LEU A 106 5.36 15.75 13.43
N GLU A 107 4.25 16.20 12.85
CA GLU A 107 3.01 15.43 12.71
C GLU A 107 3.21 14.46 11.53
N GLU A 108 3.48 13.20 11.84
CA GLU A 108 3.83 12.14 10.89
C GLU A 108 2.70 11.09 10.81
N ASP A 109 1.52 11.51 10.42
CA ASP A 109 0.35 10.63 10.61
C ASP A 109 0.17 9.56 9.51
N CYS A 110 1.09 9.47 8.55
CA CYS A 110 0.95 8.65 7.35
C CYS A 110 2.12 7.68 7.17
N VAL A 111 1.84 6.46 6.72
CA VAL A 111 2.88 5.42 6.65
C VAL A 111 3.38 5.17 5.24
N VAL A 112 4.70 5.25 5.07
CA VAL A 112 5.40 4.68 3.92
C VAL A 112 5.95 3.31 4.26
N ALA A 113 5.93 2.42 3.28
CA ALA A 113 6.51 1.09 3.41
C ALA A 113 7.62 0.87 2.37
N SER A 114 8.71 0.26 2.81
CA SER A 114 9.84 -0.19 1.98
C SER A 114 10.37 -1.54 2.50
N TYR A 115 11.54 -1.56 3.16
CA TYR A 115 12.04 -2.70 3.92
C TYR A 115 11.40 -2.84 5.30
N GLY A 116 10.79 -1.77 5.78
CA GLY A 116 9.99 -1.66 6.99
C GLY A 116 9.00 -0.53 6.80
N TRP A 117 8.24 -0.22 7.85
CA TRP A 117 7.31 0.90 7.87
C TRP A 117 7.91 2.07 8.62
N ASN A 118 7.71 3.26 8.08
CA ASN A 118 8.04 4.52 8.72
C ASN A 118 6.81 5.42 8.66
N ASP A 119 6.55 6.12 9.75
CA ASP A 119 5.68 7.28 9.75
C ASP A 119 6.38 8.43 9.00
N CYS A 120 5.59 9.25 8.31
CA CYS A 120 6.03 10.37 7.49
C CYS A 120 4.94 11.44 7.47
N PRO A 121 5.30 12.71 7.28
CA PRO A 121 4.31 13.78 7.12
C PRO A 121 3.43 13.49 5.89
N CYS A 122 2.11 13.54 6.08
CA CYS A 122 1.15 13.18 5.03
C CYS A 122 1.23 14.01 3.75
N ASN A 123 1.85 15.20 3.82
CA ASN A 123 2.05 16.12 2.71
C ASN A 123 3.27 15.80 1.83
N GLU A 124 4.15 14.88 2.25
CA GLU A 124 5.30 14.44 1.47
C GLU A 124 4.91 13.67 0.21
N ALA A 125 5.76 13.69 -0.82
CA ALA A 125 5.45 13.05 -2.09
C ALA A 125 6.14 11.68 -2.23
N PHE A 126 5.34 10.61 -2.24
CA PHE A 126 5.83 9.24 -2.50
C PHE A 126 5.03 8.57 -3.60
N ARG A 127 5.58 7.47 -4.13
CA ARG A 127 4.79 6.55 -4.96
C ARG A 127 3.74 5.86 -4.10
N TRP A 128 2.75 5.24 -4.72
CA TRP A 128 1.68 4.55 -4.01
C TRP A 128 1.24 3.29 -4.75
N ILE A 129 0.52 2.44 -4.03
CA ILE A 129 -0.07 1.22 -4.56
C ILE A 129 -1.58 1.28 -4.32
N CYS A 130 -2.34 1.10 -5.39
CA CYS A 130 -3.78 0.82 -5.27
C CYS A 130 -4.01 -0.68 -5.31
N GLU A 131 -4.95 -1.14 -4.50
CA GLU A 131 -5.40 -2.52 -4.43
C GLU A 131 -6.92 -2.59 -4.68
N LYS A 132 -7.34 -3.54 -5.51
CA LYS A 132 -8.75 -3.84 -5.72
C LYS A 132 -8.98 -5.32 -5.50
N THR A 133 -9.67 -5.65 -4.40
CA THR A 133 -10.06 -7.02 -4.09
C THR A 133 -11.09 -7.50 -5.13
N ILE A 134 -10.93 -8.73 -5.60
CA ILE A 134 -11.81 -9.33 -6.62
C ILE A 134 -12.97 -10.12 -5.98
N PHE A 135 -12.98 -10.29 -4.65
CA PHE A 135 -13.94 -11.09 -3.88
C PHE A 135 -14.43 -10.38 -2.62
#